data_AF-A0A3Q7IDS9-F1
#
_entry.id   AF-A0A3Q7IDS9-F1
#
_cell.length_a   1.000
_cell.length_b   1.000
_cell.length_c   1.000
_cell.angle_alpha   90.00
_cell.angle_beta   90.00
_cell.angle_gamma   90.00
#
_symmetry.space_group_name_H-M   'P 1'
#
loop_
_entity.id
_entity.type
_entity.pdbx_description
1 polymer ?
#
loop_
_entity_poly.entity_id
_entity_poly.type
_entity_poly.pdbx_seq_one_letter_code
_entity_poly.pdbx_strand_id
1 'polypeptide(L)'
;MTGRSTIPTNKGNIVPIQLAGQNHQTCGFSLPPHGIPYAQSRNFSALRIPLQPGQQVSANIARFFGETNRRGFSSEIDVFALLHLFMTDSSFQGPHLLAPTGSDLRRYGKEGTVFAGYHYDLNFLTIHGRSRFPGLSIWLRNGQKMEVKVPVGCLLIQAGKQIEWLTAGECMAGMHEVVVTNRTTDAIKRALEQNCCLWRVSSTLFAHIASDAVLKPLGHFSESSLASKYPPICAGEYVEQELAVINLKGNKGA
;
A
#
# COMPACT_ATOMS: atom_id res chain seq x y z
N MET A 1 -10.37 20.26 0.99
CA MET A 1 -11.44 19.37 1.46
C MET A 1 -10.79 18.14 2.05
N THR A 2 -10.92 17.92 3.36
CA THR A 2 -10.54 16.66 4.01
C THR A 2 -11.61 15.63 3.68
N GLY A 3 -11.32 14.68 2.79
CA GLY A 3 -12.21 13.55 2.55
C GLY A 3 -12.20 12.64 3.77
N ARG A 4 -13.35 12.46 4.42
CA ARG A 4 -13.55 11.35 5.34
C ARG A 4 -13.85 10.12 4.50
N SER A 5 -13.13 9.03 4.74
CA SER A 5 -13.51 7.73 4.23
C SER A 5 -13.76 6.78 5.39
N THR A 6 -14.56 5.74 5.18
CA THR A 6 -14.98 4.82 6.23
C THR A 6 -14.63 3.39 5.87
N ILE A 7 -14.11 2.63 6.82
CA ILE A 7 -13.91 1.18 6.69
C ILE A 7 -14.97 0.47 7.56
N PRO A 8 -15.82 -0.40 6.99
CA PRO A 8 -16.73 -1.24 7.78
C PRO A 8 -15.99 -2.36 8.50
N THR A 9 -16.34 -2.58 9.79
CA THR A 9 -15.75 -3.60 10.68
C THR A 9 -16.76 -4.71 11.01
N ASN A 10 -16.28 -5.86 11.51
CA ASN A 10 -17.08 -7.07 11.81
C ASN A 10 -18.26 -6.87 12.75
N LYS A 11 -18.34 -5.73 13.45
CA LYS A 11 -19.44 -5.44 14.39
C LYS A 11 -20.51 -4.51 13.81
N GLY A 12 -20.53 -4.29 12.49
CA GLY A 12 -21.43 -3.32 11.85
C GLY A 12 -21.09 -1.86 12.19
N ASN A 13 -19.95 -1.62 12.85
CA ASN A 13 -19.50 -0.29 13.20
C ASN A 13 -18.74 0.33 12.03
N ILE A 14 -19.22 1.48 11.57
CA ILE A 14 -18.57 2.33 10.57
C ILE A 14 -17.47 3.11 11.28
N VAL A 15 -16.20 2.83 10.98
CA VAL A 15 -15.09 3.62 11.51
C VAL A 15 -14.79 4.77 10.55
N PRO A 16 -15.00 6.03 10.94
CA PRO A 16 -14.52 7.17 10.16
C PRO A 16 -12.99 7.21 10.23
N ILE A 17 -12.33 6.93 9.11
CA ILE A 17 -10.91 7.15 8.95
C ILE A 17 -10.74 8.60 8.50
N GLN A 18 -10.35 9.44 9.46
CA GLN A 18 -9.76 10.72 9.13
C GLN A 18 -8.32 10.44 8.70
N LEU A 19 -8.07 10.44 7.38
CA LEU A 19 -6.70 10.46 6.87
C LEU A 19 -6.06 11.73 7.41
N ALA A 20 -5.20 11.56 8.41
CA ALA A 20 -4.55 12.67 9.08
C ALA A 20 -3.72 13.44 8.05
N GLY A 21 -4.21 14.61 7.63
CA GLY A 21 -3.31 15.70 7.30
C GLY A 21 -2.59 16.04 8.60
N GLN A 22 -1.46 15.39 8.86
CA GLN A 22 -0.75 15.56 10.11
C GLN A 22 -0.28 17.00 10.22
N ASN A 23 -0.76 17.66 11.27
CA ASN A 23 -0.16 18.87 11.81
C ASN A 23 1.32 18.56 12.11
N HIS A 24 2.19 19.51 11.75
CA HIS A 24 3.62 19.50 12.06
C HIS A 24 3.89 19.08 13.50
N GLN A 25 4.36 17.85 13.72
CA GLN A 25 5.28 17.50 14.81
C GLN A 25 6.24 16.41 14.32
N THR A 26 7.50 16.78 14.20
CA THR A 26 8.63 15.89 13.92
C THR A 26 8.88 15.00 15.14
N CYS A 27 8.59 13.71 15.06
CA CYS A 27 9.14 12.73 16.01
C CYS A 27 10.30 12.02 15.34
N GLY A 28 11.51 12.37 15.77
CA GLY A 28 12.74 11.70 15.36
C GLY A 28 12.85 10.33 16.01
N PHE A 29 13.15 9.31 15.21
CA PHE A 29 13.57 8.00 15.71
C PHE A 29 14.93 7.65 15.12
N SER A 30 15.87 7.34 16.00
CA SER A 30 17.23 6.88 15.70
C SER A 30 17.25 5.41 15.29
N LEU A 31 18.00 5.08 14.24
CA LEU A 31 18.23 3.71 13.75
C LEU A 31 19.21 2.93 14.65
N PRO A 32 19.01 1.62 14.91
CA PRO A 32 20.02 0.78 15.55
C PRO A 32 21.02 0.22 14.52
N PRO A 33 22.27 -0.13 14.92
CA PRO A 33 23.31 -0.57 14.00
C PRO A 33 23.45 -2.11 13.91
N HIS A 34 24.01 -2.54 12.77
CA HIS A 34 24.67 -3.82 12.44
C HIS A 34 23.84 -5.06 11.99
N GLY A 35 23.90 -5.34 10.67
CA GLY A 35 24.71 -6.42 10.09
C GLY A 35 24.21 -7.87 10.13
N ILE A 36 23.50 -8.32 9.09
CA ILE A 36 23.31 -9.74 8.72
C ILE A 36 23.38 -9.88 7.17
N PRO A 37 23.92 -10.98 6.58
CA PRO A 37 24.34 -11.04 5.19
C PRO A 37 23.20 -11.02 4.15
N TYR A 38 23.55 -10.53 2.96
CA TYR A 38 22.70 -10.25 1.81
C TYR A 38 22.11 -11.49 1.12
N ALA A 39 20.80 -11.45 0.87
CA ALA A 39 20.15 -12.13 -0.26
C ALA A 39 19.55 -11.06 -1.18
N GLN A 40 19.80 -11.18 -2.49
CA GLN A 40 19.40 -10.21 -3.51
C GLN A 40 17.86 -10.03 -3.59
N SER A 41 17.45 -8.78 -3.79
CA SER A 41 16.08 -8.26 -3.72
C SER A 41 15.12 -8.84 -4.77
N ARG A 42 13.89 -9.25 -4.36
CA ARG A 42 12.81 -9.67 -5.28
C ARG A 42 11.38 -9.29 -4.83
N ASN A 43 11.12 -8.03 -4.43
CA ASN A 43 9.79 -7.62 -3.93
C ASN A 43 9.05 -6.58 -4.80
N PHE A 44 9.43 -6.38 -6.07
CA PHE A 44 8.82 -5.34 -6.89
C PHE A 44 8.44 -5.84 -8.26
N SER A 45 7.13 -5.79 -8.54
CA SER A 45 6.59 -5.99 -9.88
C SER A 45 5.89 -4.69 -10.30
N ALA A 46 6.53 -3.92 -11.18
CA ALA A 46 5.84 -2.84 -11.89
C ALA A 46 4.88 -3.49 -12.90
N LEU A 47 3.58 -3.50 -12.60
CA LEU A 47 2.60 -4.21 -13.41
C LEU A 47 2.01 -3.29 -14.49
N ARG A 48 2.18 -3.68 -15.75
CA ARG A 48 1.40 -3.09 -16.85
C ARG A 48 0.06 -3.80 -16.92
N ILE A 49 -0.97 -3.22 -16.31
CA ILE A 49 -2.35 -3.68 -16.51
C ILE A 49 -2.92 -2.85 -17.68
N PRO A 50 -3.09 -3.43 -18.89
CA PRO A 50 -3.77 -2.72 -19.97
C PRO A 50 -5.22 -2.48 -19.57
N LEU A 51 -5.56 -1.23 -19.29
CA LEU A 51 -6.95 -0.81 -19.06
C LEU A 51 -7.61 -0.59 -20.42
N GLN A 52 -8.53 -1.46 -20.84
CA GLN A 52 -9.44 -1.15 -21.94
C GLN A 52 -10.67 -0.38 -21.43
N PRO A 53 -11.22 0.58 -22.20
CA PRO A 53 -12.43 1.30 -21.83
C PRO A 53 -13.60 0.32 -21.60
N GLY A 54 -14.26 0.41 -20.44
CA GLY A 54 -15.47 -0.38 -20.13
C GLY A 54 -15.24 -1.72 -19.43
N GLN A 55 -13.99 -2.13 -19.16
CA GLN A 55 -13.71 -3.35 -18.38
C GLN A 55 -13.46 -3.04 -16.90
N GLN A 56 -14.02 -3.87 -16.02
CA GLN A 56 -13.85 -3.76 -14.57
C GLN A 56 -12.38 -4.03 -14.20
N VAL A 57 -11.79 -3.19 -13.33
CA VAL A 57 -10.38 -3.30 -12.90
C VAL A 57 -10.08 -4.70 -12.34
N SER A 58 -11.05 -5.32 -11.66
CA SER A 58 -10.99 -6.69 -11.16
C SER A 58 -10.79 -7.72 -12.28
N ALA A 59 -11.45 -7.59 -13.44
CA ALA A 59 -11.33 -8.54 -14.54
C ALA A 59 -9.96 -8.49 -15.22
N ASN A 60 -9.35 -7.29 -15.33
CA ASN A 60 -8.04 -7.11 -15.96
C ASN A 60 -6.87 -7.52 -15.06
N ILE A 61 -7.03 -7.38 -13.74
CA ILE A 61 -6.12 -7.95 -12.76
C ILE A 61 -6.19 -9.49 -12.89
N ALA A 62 -7.39 -10.10 -12.80
CA ALA A 62 -7.55 -11.56 -12.86
C ALA A 62 -6.98 -12.19 -14.14
N ARG A 63 -7.21 -11.57 -15.30
CA ARG A 63 -6.71 -12.04 -16.61
C ARG A 63 -5.18 -11.99 -16.70
N PHE A 64 -4.57 -10.92 -16.18
CA PHE A 64 -3.12 -10.75 -16.20
C PHE A 64 -2.41 -11.83 -15.37
N PHE A 65 -2.93 -12.12 -14.18
CA PHE A 65 -2.39 -13.16 -13.29
C PHE A 65 -2.65 -14.59 -13.81
N GLY A 66 -3.66 -14.78 -14.66
CA GLY A 66 -3.90 -16.05 -15.38
C GLY A 66 -2.91 -16.35 -16.51
N GLU A 67 -2.32 -15.33 -17.15
CA GLU A 67 -1.35 -15.50 -18.24
C GLU A 67 0.09 -15.76 -17.74
N THR A 68 0.44 -15.23 -16.56
CA THR A 68 1.74 -15.47 -15.88
C THR A 68 1.92 -16.92 -15.41
N ASN A 69 0.83 -17.67 -15.19
CA ASN A 69 0.85 -19.10 -14.87
C ASN A 69 1.56 -19.95 -15.96
N ARG A 70 1.77 -19.39 -17.17
CA ARG A 70 2.39 -20.08 -18.31
C ARG A 70 3.92 -19.88 -18.41
N ARG A 71 4.55 -19.04 -17.56
CA ARG A 71 5.99 -18.77 -17.57
C ARG A 71 6.58 -19.02 -16.17
N GLY A 72 7.01 -20.25 -15.91
CA GLY A 72 7.37 -20.73 -14.57
C GLY A 72 8.43 -19.91 -13.82
N PHE A 73 8.09 -19.52 -12.60
CA PHE A 73 9.00 -19.06 -11.54
C PHE A 73 8.58 -19.74 -10.22
N SER A 74 9.44 -20.59 -9.67
CA SER A 74 9.05 -21.65 -8.71
C SER A 74 8.67 -21.21 -7.29
N SER A 75 8.89 -19.95 -6.90
CA SER A 75 8.40 -19.36 -5.64
C SER A 75 7.32 -18.29 -5.86
N GLU A 76 7.10 -17.90 -7.12
CA GLU A 76 6.05 -16.95 -7.48
C GLU A 76 4.69 -17.65 -7.53
N ILE A 77 4.65 -18.93 -7.92
CA ILE A 77 3.42 -19.73 -8.06
C ILE A 77 2.52 -19.63 -6.82
N ASP A 78 3.09 -19.57 -5.61
CA ASP A 78 2.33 -19.50 -4.36
C ASP A 78 1.77 -18.10 -4.05
N VAL A 79 2.50 -17.03 -4.38
CA VAL A 79 1.99 -15.64 -4.28
C VAL A 79 0.94 -15.36 -5.36
N PHE A 80 1.13 -15.92 -6.56
CA PHE A 80 0.12 -15.89 -7.62
C PHE A 80 -1.15 -16.68 -7.22
N ALA A 81 -0.99 -17.83 -6.54
CA ALA A 81 -2.11 -18.59 -6.00
C ALA A 81 -2.84 -17.84 -4.87
N LEU A 82 -2.10 -17.16 -3.98
CA LEU A 82 -2.68 -16.27 -2.96
C LEU A 82 -3.48 -15.13 -3.57
N LEU A 83 -2.97 -14.54 -4.66
CA LEU A 83 -3.69 -13.50 -5.36
C LEU A 83 -4.93 -14.05 -6.07
N HIS A 84 -4.85 -15.26 -6.63
CA HIS A 84 -6.03 -15.93 -7.17
C HIS A 84 -7.09 -16.16 -6.09
N LEU A 85 -6.71 -16.73 -4.94
CA LEU A 85 -7.58 -16.96 -3.77
C LEU A 85 -8.21 -15.64 -3.29
N PHE A 86 -7.42 -14.58 -3.21
CA PHE A 86 -7.92 -13.25 -2.88
C PHE A 86 -9.02 -12.83 -3.85
N MET A 87 -8.79 -12.95 -5.15
CA MET A 87 -9.73 -12.49 -6.17
C MET A 87 -11.00 -13.33 -6.30
N THR A 88 -10.96 -14.61 -5.95
CA THR A 88 -12.09 -15.53 -6.12
C THR A 88 -12.89 -15.75 -4.85
N ASP A 89 -12.31 -15.54 -3.67
CA ASP A 89 -12.92 -15.96 -2.41
C ASP A 89 -12.74 -14.91 -1.30
N SER A 90 -11.50 -14.68 -0.85
CA SER A 90 -11.25 -13.97 0.42
C SER A 90 -11.38 -12.44 0.37
N SER A 91 -11.50 -11.84 -0.82
CA SER A 91 -11.77 -10.39 -0.97
C SER A 91 -13.24 -10.07 -1.18
N PHE A 92 -14.10 -11.07 -1.36
CA PHE A 92 -15.52 -10.83 -1.53
C PHE A 92 -16.06 -10.14 -0.26
N GLN A 93 -16.62 -8.94 -0.42
CA GLN A 93 -17.03 -8.03 0.67
C GLN A 93 -15.90 -7.47 1.55
N GLY A 94 -14.65 -7.55 1.09
CA GLY A 94 -13.52 -6.83 1.69
C GLY A 94 -13.78 -5.32 1.76
N PRO A 95 -13.37 -4.64 2.85
CA PRO A 95 -13.60 -3.21 3.01
C PRO A 95 -12.58 -2.39 2.21
N HIS A 96 -12.57 -2.58 0.88
CA HIS A 96 -11.66 -1.89 -0.03
C HIS A 96 -11.83 -0.38 0.07
N LEU A 97 -10.71 0.34 0.10
CA LEU A 97 -10.70 1.79 0.27
C LEU A 97 -10.00 2.47 -0.90
N LEU A 98 -10.74 3.28 -1.65
CA LEU A 98 -10.16 4.25 -2.57
C LEU A 98 -9.95 5.58 -1.85
N ALA A 99 -8.70 5.95 -1.61
CA ALA A 99 -8.32 7.12 -0.84
C ALA A 99 -7.56 8.14 -1.72
N PRO A 100 -8.23 9.17 -2.24
CA PRO A 100 -7.56 10.29 -2.88
C PRO A 100 -6.97 11.24 -1.83
N THR A 101 -5.68 11.53 -1.93
CA THR A 101 -4.99 12.54 -1.12
C THR A 101 -4.58 13.72 -1.99
N GLY A 102 -4.96 14.92 -1.58
CA GLY A 102 -4.65 16.18 -2.27
C GLY A 102 -3.75 17.09 -1.43
N SER A 103 -2.67 17.59 -2.02
CA SER A 103 -1.77 18.57 -1.41
C SER A 103 -1.62 19.79 -2.31
N ASP A 104 -1.84 20.98 -1.77
CA ASP A 104 -1.60 22.24 -2.48
C ASP A 104 -0.11 22.58 -2.47
N LEU A 105 0.55 22.45 -3.62
CA LEU A 105 1.99 22.71 -3.75
C LEU A 105 2.34 24.20 -3.74
N ARG A 106 1.36 25.11 -3.83
CA ARG A 106 1.65 26.54 -3.58
C ARG A 106 2.00 26.78 -2.11
N ARG A 107 1.37 26.02 -1.21
CA ARG A 107 1.56 26.14 0.24
C ARG A 107 2.59 25.16 0.78
N TYR A 108 2.63 23.94 0.23
CA TYR A 108 3.41 22.84 0.77
C TYR A 108 4.44 22.27 -0.24
N GLY A 109 4.85 23.08 -1.23
CA GLY A 109 5.79 22.67 -2.27
C GLY A 109 7.27 22.83 -1.93
N LYS A 110 7.62 23.14 -0.67
CA LYS A 110 9.01 23.28 -0.23
C LYS A 110 9.67 21.90 -0.15
N GLU A 111 10.87 21.77 -0.71
CA GLU A 111 11.67 20.54 -0.62
C GLU A 111 11.84 20.07 0.84
N GLY A 112 11.74 18.77 1.05
CA GLY A 112 11.73 18.14 2.37
C GLY A 112 10.36 18.11 3.06
N THR A 113 9.33 18.77 2.53
CA THR A 113 7.97 18.67 3.09
C THR A 113 7.46 17.23 2.96
N VAL A 114 7.05 16.65 4.08
CA VAL A 114 6.53 15.27 4.15
C VAL A 114 5.00 15.30 3.96
N PHE A 115 4.51 14.64 2.91
CA PHE A 115 3.08 14.42 2.70
C PHE A 115 2.59 13.13 3.34
N ALA A 116 3.45 12.11 3.37
CA ALA A 116 3.24 10.87 4.11
C ALA A 116 4.60 10.40 4.63
N GLY A 117 4.69 10.13 5.94
CA GLY A 117 5.93 9.65 6.56
C GLY A 117 6.30 8.24 6.12
N TYR A 118 7.42 7.72 6.64
CA TYR A 118 7.84 6.34 6.43
C TYR A 118 6.87 5.35 7.09
N HIS A 119 6.18 4.53 6.30
CA HIS A 119 5.18 3.57 6.79
C HIS A 119 4.98 2.38 5.84
N TYR A 120 4.30 1.36 6.33
CA TYR A 120 3.66 0.30 5.53
C TYR A 120 2.15 0.44 5.60
N ASP A 121 1.44 -0.23 4.70
CA ASP A 121 -0.03 -0.28 4.74
C ASP A 121 -0.57 -1.59 5.32
N LEU A 122 -1.76 -1.50 5.92
CA LEU A 122 -2.38 -2.56 6.71
C LEU A 122 -3.18 -3.58 5.88
N ASN A 123 -3.42 -3.28 4.61
CA ASN A 123 -4.29 -4.03 3.71
C ASN A 123 -3.58 -5.23 3.06
N PHE A 124 -4.23 -5.86 2.08
CA PHE A 124 -3.65 -6.97 1.32
C PHE A 124 -2.75 -6.45 0.19
N LEU A 125 -3.28 -5.58 -0.68
CA LEU A 125 -2.52 -4.93 -1.75
C LEU A 125 -2.76 -3.43 -1.80
N THR A 126 -1.69 -2.65 -1.84
CA THR A 126 -1.75 -1.20 -2.08
C THR A 126 -1.43 -0.92 -3.54
N ILE A 127 -2.34 -0.21 -4.20
CA ILE A 127 -2.24 0.04 -5.63
C ILE A 127 -2.18 1.55 -5.86
N HIS A 128 -1.04 2.03 -6.34
CA HIS A 128 -0.80 3.44 -6.63
C HIS A 128 -0.90 3.72 -8.13
N GLY A 129 -1.67 4.77 -8.45
CA GLY A 129 -1.65 5.39 -9.77
C GLY A 129 -0.42 6.29 -9.98
N ARG A 130 -0.22 6.68 -11.24
CA ARG A 130 0.77 7.70 -11.61
C ARG A 130 0.40 9.07 -11.01
N SER A 131 1.36 9.74 -10.38
CA SER A 131 1.23 11.14 -9.94
C SER A 131 1.84 12.11 -10.95
N ARG A 132 1.22 13.29 -11.13
CA ARG A 132 1.79 14.39 -11.93
C ARG A 132 3.03 15.00 -11.27
N PHE A 133 3.02 15.06 -9.94
CA PHE A 133 4.13 15.58 -9.14
C PHE A 133 4.78 14.40 -8.39
N PRO A 134 6.07 14.12 -8.64
CA PRO A 134 6.77 13.02 -7.98
C PRO A 134 6.93 13.26 -6.48
N GLY A 135 7.44 12.26 -5.77
CA GLY A 135 7.70 12.32 -4.33
C GLY A 135 7.49 10.99 -3.60
N LEU A 136 6.82 10.02 -4.23
CA LEU A 136 6.70 8.67 -3.70
C LEU A 136 8.08 7.97 -3.75
N SER A 137 8.51 7.44 -2.62
CA SER A 137 9.69 6.59 -2.50
C SER A 137 9.34 5.30 -1.78
N ILE A 138 9.97 4.21 -2.21
CA ILE A 138 9.91 2.89 -1.55
C ILE A 138 11.26 2.60 -0.90
N TRP A 139 11.26 1.70 0.07
CA TRP A 139 12.47 1.27 0.75
C TRP A 139 12.74 -0.21 0.49
N LEU A 140 13.94 -0.49 0.00
CA LEU A 140 14.43 -1.84 -0.18
C LEU A 140 14.80 -2.46 1.18
N ARG A 141 14.85 -3.79 1.24
CA ARG A 141 15.25 -4.53 2.45
C ARG A 141 16.65 -4.19 2.97
N ASN A 142 17.53 -3.72 2.09
CA ASN A 142 18.87 -3.26 2.46
C ASN A 142 18.90 -1.82 3.02
N GLY A 143 17.73 -1.20 3.26
CA GLY A 143 17.61 0.18 3.74
C GLY A 143 17.77 1.25 2.66
N GLN A 144 17.95 0.87 1.39
CA GLN A 144 18.06 1.83 0.31
C GLN A 144 16.69 2.41 -0.05
N LYS A 145 16.57 3.74 0.04
CA LYS A 145 15.43 4.50 -0.49
C LYS A 145 15.52 4.60 -2.00
N MET A 146 14.41 4.34 -2.70
CA MET A 146 14.30 4.50 -4.15
C MET A 146 13.07 5.33 -4.50
N GLU A 147 13.25 6.38 -5.30
CA GLU A 147 12.12 7.13 -5.85
C GLU A 147 11.36 6.31 -6.89
N VAL A 148 10.03 6.33 -6.79
CA VAL A 148 9.15 5.62 -7.73
C VAL A 148 8.81 6.52 -8.90
N LYS A 149 8.94 5.97 -10.11
CA LYS A 149 8.37 6.53 -11.35
C LYS A 149 7.46 5.50 -12.00
N VAL A 150 6.15 5.65 -11.80
CA VAL A 150 5.15 4.78 -12.45
C VAL A 150 5.05 5.13 -13.95
N PRO A 151 5.32 4.18 -14.87
CA PRO A 151 5.15 4.41 -16.30
C PRO A 151 3.70 4.73 -16.68
N VAL A 152 3.51 5.37 -17.83
CA VAL A 152 2.17 5.65 -18.35
C VAL A 152 1.46 4.33 -18.67
N GLY A 153 0.21 4.20 -18.25
CA GLY A 153 -0.59 2.98 -18.43
C GLY A 153 -0.22 1.84 -17.46
N CYS A 154 0.58 2.10 -16.44
CA CYS A 154 0.92 1.13 -15.41
C CYS A 154 0.41 1.57 -14.03
N LEU A 155 0.30 0.58 -13.14
CA LEU A 155 0.07 0.77 -11.72
C LEU A 155 1.26 0.21 -10.95
N LEU A 156 1.58 0.84 -9.82
CA LEU A 156 2.48 0.23 -8.84
C LEU A 156 1.61 -0.58 -7.87
N ILE A 157 1.93 -1.85 -7.69
CA ILE A 157 1.30 -2.73 -6.71
C ILE A 157 2.34 -3.05 -5.64
N GLN A 158 1.96 -2.85 -4.38
CA GLN A 158 2.78 -3.10 -3.22
C GLN A 158 2.05 -4.05 -2.27
N ALA A 159 2.80 -4.99 -1.68
CA ALA A 159 2.30 -5.86 -0.62
C ALA A 159 1.97 -5.03 0.64
N GLY A 160 0.80 -5.27 1.23
CA GLY A 160 0.44 -4.77 2.56
C GLY A 160 0.63 -5.82 3.65
N LYS A 161 0.24 -5.53 4.89
CA LYS A 161 0.47 -6.46 6.00
C LYS A 161 -0.37 -7.74 5.94
N GLN A 162 -1.54 -7.73 5.32
CA GLN A 162 -2.37 -8.94 5.28
C GLN A 162 -1.71 -10.06 4.45
N ILE A 163 -1.05 -9.74 3.32
CA ILE A 163 -0.30 -10.75 2.55
C ILE A 163 0.98 -11.20 3.28
N GLU A 164 1.63 -10.30 4.02
CA GLU A 164 2.75 -10.66 4.91
C GLU A 164 2.30 -11.71 5.94
N TRP A 165 1.11 -11.54 6.51
CA TRP A 165 0.52 -12.50 7.46
C TRP A 165 0.25 -13.86 6.82
N LEU A 166 -0.35 -13.88 5.63
CA LEU A 166 -0.66 -15.13 4.91
C LEU A 166 0.59 -15.88 4.44
N THR A 167 1.71 -15.17 4.26
CA THR A 167 2.99 -15.71 3.78
C THR A 167 4.01 -15.93 4.89
N ALA A 168 3.62 -15.80 6.16
CA ALA A 168 4.54 -15.87 7.31
C ALA A 168 5.79 -14.99 7.17
N GLY A 169 5.66 -13.82 6.53
CA GLY A 169 6.76 -12.88 6.33
C GLY A 169 7.62 -13.11 5.09
N GLU A 170 7.34 -14.12 4.27
CA GLU A 170 8.08 -14.32 3.02
C GLU A 170 7.86 -13.13 2.07
N CYS A 171 6.60 -12.71 1.91
CA CYS A 171 6.20 -11.49 1.20
C CYS A 171 5.91 -10.36 2.20
N MET A 172 6.95 -9.61 2.57
CA MET A 172 6.83 -8.50 3.52
C MET A 172 6.09 -7.29 2.93
N ALA A 173 5.34 -6.60 3.79
CA ALA A 173 4.72 -5.33 3.49
C ALA A 173 5.78 -4.31 3.06
N GLY A 174 5.49 -3.59 1.97
CA GLY A 174 6.40 -2.59 1.42
C GLY A 174 6.40 -1.31 2.26
N MET A 175 7.60 -0.85 2.60
CA MET A 175 7.78 0.44 3.28
C MET A 175 7.90 1.56 2.25
N HIS A 176 7.20 2.65 2.46
CA HIS A 176 7.18 3.79 1.56
C HIS A 176 6.94 5.12 2.29
N GLU A 177 7.24 6.21 1.60
CA GLU A 177 6.99 7.57 2.06
C GLU A 177 6.72 8.49 0.88
N VAL A 178 6.15 9.67 1.17
CA VAL A 178 5.91 10.71 0.16
C VAL A 178 6.48 12.04 0.66
N VAL A 179 7.53 12.50 0.00
CA VAL A 179 8.24 13.74 0.35
C VAL A 179 8.42 14.61 -0.89
N VAL A 180 8.38 15.93 -0.73
CA VAL A 180 8.76 16.86 -1.80
C VAL A 180 10.27 16.74 -2.05
N THR A 181 10.65 16.33 -3.25
CA THR A 181 12.06 16.23 -3.66
C THR A 181 12.41 17.32 -4.68
N ASN A 182 13.67 17.45 -5.04
CA ASN A 182 14.12 18.30 -6.15
C ASN A 182 13.27 18.09 -7.42
N ARG A 183 12.98 16.85 -7.80
CA ARG A 183 12.12 16.53 -8.97
C ARG A 183 10.69 17.03 -8.81
N THR A 184 10.17 17.09 -7.58
CA THR A 184 8.87 17.69 -7.29
C THR A 184 8.93 19.19 -7.55
N THR A 185 9.97 19.88 -7.07
CA THR A 185 10.14 21.33 -7.31
C THR A 185 10.32 21.65 -8.79
N ASP A 186 11.03 20.82 -9.55
CA ASP A 186 11.16 20.98 -11.00
C ASP A 186 9.82 20.77 -11.72
N ALA A 187 9.01 19.81 -11.25
CA ALA A 187 7.66 19.63 -11.78
C ALA A 187 6.74 20.80 -11.45
N ILE A 188 6.90 21.44 -10.28
CA ILE A 188 6.19 22.67 -9.90
C ILE A 188 6.56 23.82 -10.85
N LYS A 189 7.86 24.05 -11.10
CA LYS A 189 8.33 25.10 -12.03
C LYS A 189 7.74 24.94 -13.42
N ARG A 190 7.83 23.73 -14.00
CA ARG A 190 7.22 23.42 -15.31
C ARG A 190 5.71 23.63 -15.33
N ALA A 191 5.01 23.24 -14.26
CA ALA A 191 3.57 23.43 -14.18
C ALA A 191 3.19 24.91 -14.09
N LEU A 192 3.97 25.73 -13.41
CA LEU A 192 3.78 27.19 -13.36
C LEU A 192 3.97 27.84 -14.73
N GLU A 193 5.04 27.48 -15.45
CA GLU A 193 5.31 27.95 -16.82
C GLU A 193 4.16 27.61 -17.78
N GLN A 194 3.53 26.45 -17.57
CA GLN A 194 2.40 25.97 -18.36
C GLN A 194 1.03 26.41 -17.83
N ASN A 195 0.99 27.30 -16.82
CA ASN A 195 -0.24 27.75 -16.15
C ASN A 195 -1.16 26.59 -15.71
N CYS A 196 -0.56 25.49 -15.24
CA CYS A 196 -1.24 24.28 -14.84
C CYS A 196 -1.54 24.24 -13.33
N CYS A 197 -2.53 23.43 -12.95
CA CYS A 197 -2.94 23.25 -11.55
C CYS A 197 -1.81 22.62 -10.70
N LEU A 198 -1.50 23.25 -9.56
CA LEU A 198 -0.48 22.82 -8.61
C LEU A 198 -0.99 21.89 -7.49
N TRP A 199 -2.24 21.42 -7.58
CA TRP A 199 -2.69 20.37 -6.70
C TRP A 199 -2.02 19.05 -7.07
N ARG A 200 -1.21 18.53 -6.16
CA ARG A 200 -0.75 17.14 -6.20
C ARG A 200 -1.87 16.26 -5.71
N VAL A 201 -2.39 15.41 -6.58
CA VAL A 201 -3.40 14.41 -6.24
C VAL A 201 -2.81 13.04 -6.50
N SER A 202 -2.91 12.16 -5.52
CA SER A 202 -2.68 10.73 -5.68
C SER A 202 -3.92 9.97 -5.24
N SER A 203 -4.34 9.02 -6.07
CA SER A 203 -5.39 8.07 -5.72
C SER A 203 -4.73 6.73 -5.45
N THR A 204 -4.92 6.23 -4.23
CA THR A 204 -4.42 4.92 -3.81
C THR A 204 -5.61 4.03 -3.52
N LEU A 205 -5.58 2.81 -4.06
CA LEU A 205 -6.56 1.77 -3.73
C LEU A 205 -5.92 0.80 -2.73
N PHE A 206 -6.53 0.69 -1.56
CA PHE A 206 -6.19 -0.28 -0.54
C PHE A 206 -7.15 -1.46 -0.64
N ALA A 207 -6.67 -2.56 -1.20
CA ALA A 207 -7.45 -3.77 -1.34
C ALA A 207 -7.31 -4.62 -0.07
N HIS A 208 -8.41 -4.89 0.65
CA HIS A 208 -8.45 -5.66 1.88
C HIS A 208 -9.07 -7.05 1.68
N ILE A 209 -8.64 -8.00 2.50
CA ILE A 209 -9.36 -9.25 2.79
C ILE A 209 -10.63 -8.92 3.59
N ALA A 210 -11.68 -9.73 3.42
CA ALA A 210 -12.92 -9.65 4.20
C ALA A 210 -12.64 -9.59 5.71
N SER A 211 -13.34 -8.69 6.41
CA SER A 211 -13.04 -8.38 7.80
C SER A 211 -13.18 -9.58 8.75
N ASP A 212 -14.05 -10.53 8.43
CA ASP A 212 -14.35 -11.75 9.19
C ASP A 212 -13.47 -12.95 8.81
N ALA A 213 -12.72 -12.84 7.71
CA ALA A 213 -11.75 -13.86 7.35
C ALA A 213 -10.56 -13.87 8.34
N VAL A 214 -10.10 -15.07 8.66
CA VAL A 214 -8.97 -15.29 9.57
C VAL A 214 -7.66 -15.23 8.79
N LEU A 215 -6.82 -14.25 9.10
CA LEU A 215 -5.43 -14.17 8.66
C LEU A 215 -4.60 -15.20 9.42
N LYS A 216 -3.96 -16.10 8.69
CA LYS A 216 -2.98 -17.07 9.20
C LYS A 216 -2.07 -17.50 8.06
N PRO A 217 -0.83 -17.95 8.34
CA PRO A 217 0.03 -18.56 7.33
C PRO A 217 -0.70 -19.67 6.55
N LEU A 218 -0.61 -19.64 5.22
CA LEU A 218 -1.30 -20.58 4.33
C LEU A 218 -0.33 -21.57 3.70
N GLY A 219 -0.82 -22.78 3.38
CA GLY A 219 -0.03 -23.81 2.71
C GLY A 219 1.32 -24.06 3.39
N HIS A 220 2.39 -24.13 2.58
CA HIS A 220 3.75 -24.36 3.07
C HIS A 220 4.29 -23.22 3.96
N PHE A 221 3.73 -22.01 3.89
CA PHE A 221 4.13 -20.91 4.78
C PHE A 221 3.80 -21.21 6.25
N SER A 222 2.83 -22.09 6.53
CA SER A 222 2.51 -22.54 7.89
C SER A 222 3.59 -23.43 8.51
N GLU A 223 4.46 -24.03 7.69
CA GLU A 223 5.59 -24.84 8.12
C GLU A 223 6.86 -23.99 8.32
N SER A 224 6.82 -22.70 7.96
CA SER A 224 7.94 -21.76 8.16
C SER A 224 8.27 -21.63 9.64
N SER A 225 9.56 -21.52 9.96
CA SER A 225 10.03 -21.21 11.33
C SER A 225 9.50 -19.87 11.85
N LEU A 226 9.06 -18.98 10.96
CA LEU A 226 8.46 -17.69 11.29
C LEU A 226 6.95 -17.74 11.48
N ALA A 227 6.27 -18.86 11.16
CA ALA A 227 4.81 -18.96 11.22
C ALA A 227 4.24 -18.62 12.62
N SER A 228 4.98 -18.97 13.67
CA SER A 228 4.62 -18.65 15.06
C SER A 228 4.50 -17.14 15.35
N LYS A 229 5.14 -16.27 14.55
CA LYS A 229 5.04 -14.81 14.66
C LYS A 229 3.75 -14.24 14.06
N TYR A 230 3.00 -15.04 13.32
CA TYR A 230 1.77 -14.66 12.62
C TYR A 230 0.59 -15.51 13.13
N PRO A 231 0.19 -15.36 14.40
CA PRO A 231 -0.90 -16.15 14.97
C PRO A 231 -2.22 -15.89 14.22
N PRO A 232 -3.18 -16.83 14.21
CA PRO A 232 -4.47 -16.60 13.60
C PRO A 232 -5.19 -15.37 14.21
N ILE A 233 -5.66 -14.44 13.37
CA ILE A 233 -6.41 -13.25 13.77
C ILE A 233 -7.44 -12.86 12.70
N CYS A 234 -8.62 -12.37 13.08
CA CYS A 234 -9.57 -11.84 12.10
C CYS A 234 -9.01 -10.58 11.42
N ALA A 235 -9.15 -10.45 10.10
CA ALA A 235 -8.57 -9.35 9.34
C ALA A 235 -9.05 -7.97 9.82
N GLY A 236 -10.33 -7.85 10.14
CA GLY A 236 -10.93 -6.63 10.68
C GLY A 236 -10.43 -6.30 12.09
N GLU A 237 -10.18 -7.32 12.92
CA GLU A 237 -9.61 -7.13 14.26
C GLU A 237 -8.16 -6.64 14.16
N TYR A 238 -7.36 -7.28 13.31
CA TYR A 238 -5.99 -6.84 13.03
C TYR A 238 -5.95 -5.36 12.60
N VAL A 239 -6.79 -4.96 11.64
CA VAL A 239 -6.88 -3.56 11.20
C VAL A 239 -7.28 -2.63 12.35
N GLU A 240 -8.24 -3.00 13.18
CA GLU A 240 -8.64 -2.20 14.34
C GLU A 240 -7.52 -2.04 15.38
N GLN A 241 -6.73 -3.08 15.62
CA GLN A 241 -5.60 -3.04 16.55
C GLN A 241 -4.52 -2.07 16.05
N GLU A 242 -4.15 -2.17 14.77
CA GLU A 242 -3.16 -1.29 14.14
C GLU A 242 -3.63 0.17 14.10
N LEU A 243 -4.89 0.41 13.74
CA LEU A 243 -5.48 1.75 13.76
C LEU A 243 -5.47 2.36 15.18
N ALA A 244 -5.60 1.55 16.24
CA ALA A 244 -5.50 2.03 17.61
C ALA A 244 -4.07 2.47 17.94
N VAL A 245 -3.06 1.70 17.54
CA VAL A 245 -1.63 2.02 17.76
C VAL A 245 -1.26 3.37 17.13
N ILE A 246 -1.82 3.70 15.96
CA ILE A 246 -1.56 4.96 15.26
C ILE A 246 -2.56 6.08 15.58
N ASN A 247 -3.39 5.93 16.62
CA ASN A 247 -4.41 6.90 17.05
C ASN A 247 -5.43 7.29 15.95
N LEU A 248 -5.74 6.37 15.03
CA LEU A 248 -6.75 6.55 13.99
C LEU A 248 -8.01 5.69 14.22
N LYS A 249 -8.06 4.91 15.30
CA LYS A 249 -9.28 4.22 15.69
C LYS A 249 -10.34 5.25 16.06
N GLY A 250 -11.50 5.17 15.42
CA GLY A 250 -12.63 6.03 15.76
C GLY A 250 -12.99 5.86 17.23
N ASN A 251 -13.07 6.96 17.98
CA ASN A 251 -13.68 6.94 19.30
C ASN A 251 -15.11 6.43 19.13
N LYS A 252 -15.51 5.45 19.95
CA LYS A 252 -16.92 5.03 20.02
C LYS A 252 -17.75 6.30 20.21
N GLY A 253 -18.65 6.58 19.26
CA GLY A 253 -19.42 7.82 19.23
C GLY A 253 -20.08 8.10 20.58
N ALA A 254 -19.93 9.34 21.03
CA ALA A 254 -20.87 9.98 21.95
C ALA A 254 -22.11 10.39 21.16
#